data_AF-A0A3M0ZB58-F1
#
_entry.id   AF-A0A3M0ZB58-F1
#
_cell.length_a   1.000
_cell.length_b   1.000
_cell.length_c   1.000
_cell.angle_alpha   90.00
_cell.angle_beta   90.00
_cell.angle_gamma   90.00
#
_symmetry.space_group_name_H-M   'P 1'
#
loop_
_entity.id
_entity.type
_entity.pdbx_description
1 polymer ?
#
loop_
_entity_poly.entity_id
_entity_poly.type
_entity_poly.pdbx_seq_one_letter_code
_entity_poly.pdbx_strand_id
1 'polypeptide(L)'
;MITEAKSHIVADASGGAQNIITYRDPLKPPVLGGEVSPAPQLNVDPSLVGCPVCGNGEIDQGESCDDGNTISGDGCRDDCQDEGCLAQSPGFPTTPLCDDGDACTIDRCDPVAHTCVNIASCEEGVSCTVDSCVAGACEHVPDDALCDDRNDCTDDICNATTGCVHASLSGGSCEDGDYCTVTGTCSQGKCSATDASRTEKNRI
;
A
#
# COMPACT_ATOMS: atom_id res chain seq x y z
N MET A 1 -4.51 16.05 44.34
CA MET A 1 -3.76 15.53 43.18
C MET A 1 -4.73 14.71 42.35
N ILE A 2 -5.30 15.27 41.27
CA ILE A 2 -5.50 14.65 39.94
C ILE A 2 -5.61 15.82 38.95
N THR A 3 -4.94 15.69 37.82
CA THR A 3 -4.58 16.73 36.85
C THR A 3 -5.22 16.42 35.48
N GLU A 4 -5.61 17.48 34.77
CA GLU A 4 -5.85 17.65 33.32
C GLU A 4 -6.99 16.93 32.57
N ALA A 5 -7.90 17.72 31.98
CA ALA A 5 -8.05 17.81 30.53
C ALA A 5 -8.09 19.29 30.16
N LYS A 6 -7.19 19.72 29.25
CA LYS A 6 -6.91 21.12 28.89
C LYS A 6 -8.06 21.73 28.08
N SER A 7 -9.09 22.23 28.76
CA SER A 7 -9.72 23.48 28.33
C SER A 7 -8.73 24.58 28.69
N HIS A 8 -8.40 25.48 27.76
CA HIS A 8 -7.52 26.62 28.03
C HIS A 8 -8.01 27.40 29.28
N ILE A 9 -7.45 27.12 30.46
CA ILE A 9 -7.63 27.98 31.63
C ILE A 9 -6.67 29.15 31.43
N VAL A 10 -7.18 30.26 30.91
CA VAL A 10 -6.45 31.52 30.88
C VAL A 10 -6.45 32.07 32.30
N ALA A 11 -5.35 31.87 33.04
CA ALA A 11 -5.13 32.57 34.28
C ALA A 11 -4.77 34.04 33.96
N ASP A 12 -5.74 34.94 34.03
CA ASP A 12 -5.46 36.38 33.95
C ASP A 12 -4.63 36.80 35.18
N ALA A 13 -3.45 37.36 34.93
CA ALA A 13 -2.50 37.83 35.91
C ALA A 13 -2.91 39.19 36.53
N SER A 14 -4.18 39.37 36.88
CA SER A 14 -4.69 40.56 37.56
C SER A 14 -5.77 40.25 38.60
N GLY A 15 -5.33 39.94 39.82
CA GLY A 15 -6.08 40.32 41.04
C GLY A 15 -7.40 39.62 41.38
N GLY A 16 -7.70 38.43 40.84
CA GLY A 16 -8.78 37.56 41.32
C GLY A 16 -8.99 36.39 40.37
N ALA A 17 -8.67 35.16 40.78
CA ALA A 17 -8.81 33.98 39.95
C ALA A 17 -10.30 33.75 39.59
N GLN A 18 -10.69 34.16 38.38
CA GLN A 18 -11.99 33.86 37.82
C GLN A 18 -11.92 32.46 37.17
N ASN A 19 -12.77 31.54 37.62
CA ASN A 19 -12.88 30.21 37.03
C ASN A 19 -13.70 30.30 35.72
N ILE A 20 -13.14 30.82 34.63
CA ILE A 20 -13.89 30.99 33.36
C ILE A 20 -13.69 29.75 32.47
N ILE A 21 -14.80 29.18 31.99
CA ILE A 21 -14.81 28.10 31.00
C ILE A 21 -15.49 28.63 29.74
N THR A 22 -14.75 28.67 28.63
CA THR A 22 -15.28 29.10 27.34
C THR A 22 -15.65 27.88 26.47
N TYR A 23 -16.84 27.84 25.88
CA TYR A 23 -17.36 26.73 25.07
C TYR A 23 -18.08 27.25 23.82
N ARG A 24 -18.17 26.43 22.77
CA ARG A 24 -18.68 26.88 21.45
C ARG A 24 -20.20 26.97 21.39
N ASP A 25 -20.89 25.90 21.80
CA ASP A 25 -22.31 25.69 21.52
C ASP A 25 -23.17 25.95 22.79
N PRO A 26 -24.00 27.00 22.82
CA PRO A 26 -24.87 27.30 23.97
C PRO A 26 -25.92 26.22 24.26
N LEU A 27 -26.21 25.33 23.31
CA LEU A 27 -27.14 24.20 23.48
C LEU A 27 -26.45 22.94 24.01
N LYS A 28 -25.11 22.90 24.00
CA LYS A 28 -24.27 21.82 24.54
C LYS A 28 -23.28 22.34 25.58
N PRO A 29 -23.76 22.81 26.75
CA PRO A 29 -22.87 23.27 27.81
C PRO A 29 -22.00 22.12 28.35
N PRO A 30 -20.76 22.39 28.77
CA PRO A 30 -19.89 21.40 29.38
C PRO A 30 -20.48 20.87 30.69
N VAL A 31 -20.39 19.55 30.91
CA VAL A 31 -20.81 18.91 32.16
C VAL A 31 -19.70 19.09 33.19
N LEU A 32 -19.98 19.82 34.27
CA LEU A 32 -19.01 20.08 35.34
C LEU A 32 -19.18 19.08 36.48
N GLY A 33 -18.08 18.42 36.87
CA GLY A 33 -18.02 17.54 38.03
C GLY A 33 -17.34 18.22 39.23
N GLY A 34 -17.92 18.05 40.42
CA GLY A 34 -17.38 18.57 41.69
C GLY A 34 -17.82 20.00 42.02
N GLU A 35 -17.40 20.49 43.20
CA GLU A 35 -17.71 21.83 43.69
C GLU A 35 -16.46 22.70 43.73
N VAL A 36 -16.52 23.84 43.05
CA VAL A 36 -15.51 24.88 43.03
C VAL A 36 -16.14 26.20 43.47
N SER A 37 -15.47 26.90 44.40
CA SER A 37 -15.92 28.20 44.92
C SER A 37 -14.81 29.24 44.71
N PRO A 38 -15.06 30.32 43.95
CA PRO A 38 -16.33 30.69 43.32
C PRO A 38 -16.71 29.78 42.15
N ALA A 39 -18.02 29.68 41.88
CA ALA A 39 -18.58 28.89 40.79
C ALA A 39 -18.02 29.37 39.43
N PRO A 40 -17.73 28.45 38.51
CA PRO A 40 -17.16 28.82 37.23
C PRO A 40 -18.14 29.63 36.39
N GLN A 41 -17.61 30.62 35.68
CA GLN A 41 -18.35 31.41 34.69
C GLN A 41 -18.27 30.68 33.34
N LEU A 42 -19.43 30.41 32.72
CA LEU A 42 -19.51 29.74 31.42
C LEU A 42 -19.69 30.78 30.31
N ASN A 43 -18.72 30.90 29.42
CA ASN A 43 -18.72 31.86 28.31
C ASN A 43 -18.91 31.13 26.97
N VAL A 44 -19.79 31.65 26.12
CA VAL A 44 -19.99 31.11 24.77
C VAL A 44 -19.08 31.84 23.80
N ASP A 45 -18.21 31.12 23.08
CA ASP A 45 -17.36 31.66 22.02
C ASP A 45 -17.52 30.84 20.71
N PRO A 46 -18.31 31.35 19.76
CA PRO A 46 -18.54 30.70 18.47
C PRO A 46 -17.30 30.63 17.56
N SER A 47 -16.23 31.36 17.88
CA SER A 47 -14.98 31.39 17.09
C SER A 47 -14.00 30.27 17.46
N LEU A 48 -14.22 29.60 18.60
CA LEU A 48 -13.52 28.36 18.94
C LEU A 48 -13.73 27.36 17.82
N VAL A 49 -12.70 26.68 17.28
CA VAL A 49 -12.86 25.60 16.28
C VAL A 49 -13.68 24.45 16.90
N GLY A 50 -14.45 23.72 16.09
CA GLY A 50 -15.46 22.77 16.56
C GLY A 50 -14.87 21.72 17.48
N CYS A 51 -15.65 21.22 18.43
CA CYS A 51 -15.32 19.91 18.97
C CYS A 51 -15.26 18.95 17.77
N PRO A 52 -14.23 18.09 17.68
CA PRO A 52 -14.18 17.02 16.68
C PRO A 52 -15.52 16.27 16.67
N VAL A 53 -16.13 16.12 15.50
CA VAL A 53 -17.43 15.44 15.36
C VAL A 53 -17.28 14.25 14.43
N CYS A 54 -17.21 13.08 15.05
CA CYS A 54 -17.22 11.84 14.30
C CYS A 54 -18.51 11.68 13.46
N GLY A 55 -18.32 11.39 12.18
CA GLY A 55 -19.38 11.07 11.22
C GLY A 55 -19.95 12.30 10.52
N ASN A 56 -19.17 13.36 10.36
CA ASN A 56 -19.59 14.60 9.71
C ASN A 56 -19.08 14.74 8.25
N GLY A 57 -18.24 13.81 7.80
CA GLY A 57 -17.61 13.76 6.48
C GLY A 57 -16.30 14.56 6.36
N GLU A 58 -15.77 15.09 7.46
CA GLU A 58 -14.52 15.86 7.54
C GLU A 58 -13.63 15.28 8.64
N ILE A 59 -12.34 15.06 8.34
CA ILE A 59 -11.40 14.55 9.35
C ILE A 59 -11.02 15.67 10.32
N ASP A 60 -11.53 15.61 11.55
CA ASP A 60 -11.23 16.53 12.64
C ASP A 60 -10.00 16.11 13.48
N GLN A 61 -9.59 16.99 14.40
CA GLN A 61 -8.45 16.71 15.29
C GLN A 61 -8.74 15.53 16.24
N GLY A 62 -8.01 14.42 16.06
CA GLY A 62 -8.14 13.22 16.90
C GLY A 62 -8.90 12.07 16.21
N GLU A 63 -9.45 12.34 15.02
CA GLU A 63 -10.03 11.32 14.15
C GLU A 63 -8.94 10.77 13.22
N SER A 64 -8.99 9.46 12.97
CA SER A 64 -8.12 8.80 11.98
C SER A 64 -8.82 8.67 10.62
N CYS A 65 -10.15 8.68 10.63
CA CYS A 65 -11.02 8.64 9.46
C CYS A 65 -12.39 9.30 9.78
N ASP A 66 -13.16 9.70 8.76
CA ASP A 66 -14.58 10.07 8.87
C ASP A 66 -15.32 9.71 7.57
N ASP A 67 -16.33 8.82 7.64
CA ASP A 67 -17.11 8.33 6.50
C ASP A 67 -18.51 8.96 6.38
N GLY A 68 -18.77 10.02 7.14
CA GLY A 68 -20.02 10.76 7.12
C GLY A 68 -21.14 10.15 7.97
N ASN A 69 -20.85 9.15 8.82
CA ASN A 69 -21.79 8.70 9.85
C ASN A 69 -21.11 8.01 11.07
N THR A 70 -21.89 7.41 11.97
CA THR A 70 -21.39 6.78 13.23
C THR A 70 -21.78 5.31 13.34
N ILE A 71 -22.15 4.69 12.22
CA ILE A 71 -22.32 3.24 12.12
C ILE A 71 -20.91 2.66 12.05
N SER A 72 -20.71 1.49 12.67
CA SER A 72 -19.46 0.74 12.48
C SER A 72 -19.68 -0.33 11.43
N GLY A 73 -18.66 -0.61 10.65
CA GLY A 73 -18.61 -1.60 9.58
C GLY A 73 -18.83 -1.03 8.17
N ASP A 74 -18.89 0.29 8.00
CA ASP A 74 -19.11 0.96 6.72
C ASP A 74 -18.00 1.96 6.30
N GLY A 75 -16.92 2.05 7.08
CA GLY A 75 -15.75 2.86 6.72
C GLY A 75 -15.00 3.42 7.91
N CYS A 76 -15.71 3.83 8.96
CA CYS A 76 -15.16 4.33 10.22
C CYS A 76 -15.91 3.78 11.42
N ARG A 77 -15.21 3.61 12.55
CA ARG A 77 -15.87 3.17 13.79
C ARG A 77 -16.68 4.33 14.35
N ASP A 78 -17.58 4.02 15.28
CA ASP A 78 -18.36 5.02 16.00
C ASP A 78 -17.53 5.98 16.87
N ASP A 79 -16.23 5.71 17.03
CA ASP A 79 -15.22 6.56 17.67
C ASP A 79 -14.29 7.29 16.67
N CYS A 80 -14.61 7.25 15.36
CA CYS A 80 -13.84 7.80 14.23
C CYS A 80 -12.35 7.45 14.27
N GLN A 81 -12.10 6.24 14.74
CA GLN A 81 -10.87 5.54 14.53
C GLN A 81 -11.10 4.54 13.40
N ASP A 82 -10.01 4.19 12.72
CA ASP A 82 -10.07 3.23 11.65
C ASP A 82 -10.70 1.91 12.14
N GLU A 83 -11.63 1.35 11.36
CA GLU A 83 -12.20 0.01 11.59
C GLU A 83 -11.22 -1.11 11.26
N GLY A 84 -10.04 -0.70 10.83
CA GLY A 84 -9.08 -1.51 10.14
C GLY A 84 -9.43 -1.76 8.69
N CYS A 85 -8.44 -2.27 7.95
CA CYS A 85 -8.48 -2.65 6.54
C CYS A 85 -9.13 -1.69 5.52
N LEU A 86 -9.51 -0.46 5.87
CA LEU A 86 -10.22 0.45 4.98
C LEU A 86 -9.84 1.88 5.31
N ALA A 87 -9.16 2.53 4.38
CA ALA A 87 -9.24 3.97 4.24
C ALA A 87 -9.64 4.24 2.78
N GLN A 88 -10.87 4.70 2.57
CA GLN A 88 -11.31 5.19 1.26
C GLN A 88 -11.06 6.70 1.16
N SER A 89 -10.05 7.11 0.38
CA SER A 89 -9.99 8.28 -0.55
C SER A 89 -8.53 8.72 -0.78
N PRO A 90 -8.19 9.31 -1.95
CA PRO A 90 -7.18 8.78 -2.88
C PRO A 90 -5.75 8.79 -2.30
N GLY A 91 -5.32 7.66 -1.78
CA GLY A 91 -3.98 7.51 -1.22
C GLY A 91 -3.90 6.20 -0.46
N PHE A 92 -3.67 5.12 -1.19
CA PHE A 92 -3.43 3.76 -0.68
C PHE A 92 -2.67 3.78 0.66
N PRO A 93 -3.20 3.18 1.75
CA PRO A 93 -2.33 2.76 2.83
C PRO A 93 -1.42 1.66 2.27
N THR A 94 -0.13 1.93 2.16
CA THR A 94 0.88 0.98 1.65
C THR A 94 1.24 -0.07 2.72
N THR A 95 0.21 -0.79 3.24
CA THR A 95 0.22 -1.82 4.32
C THR A 95 0.62 -1.30 5.72
N PRO A 96 0.23 -1.90 6.88
CA PRO A 96 -0.33 -3.25 7.11
C PRO A 96 -1.48 -3.31 8.17
N LEU A 97 -2.70 -3.73 7.79
CA LEU A 97 -3.71 -4.16 8.78
C LEU A 97 -4.37 -5.51 8.48
N CYS A 98 -4.08 -6.10 7.32
CA CYS A 98 -4.49 -7.47 6.93
C CYS A 98 -3.30 -8.45 6.91
N ASP A 99 -2.09 -7.96 7.16
CA ASP A 99 -0.86 -8.76 7.18
C ASP A 99 -0.93 -9.78 8.33
N ASP A 100 -1.12 -11.04 7.98
CA ASP A 100 -1.13 -12.16 8.93
C ASP A 100 0.28 -12.72 9.19
N GLY A 101 1.30 -12.12 8.57
CA GLY A 101 2.69 -12.53 8.63
C GLY A 101 3.00 -13.78 7.81
N ASP A 102 2.06 -14.30 7.02
CA ASP A 102 2.30 -15.39 6.08
C ASP A 102 2.70 -14.84 4.71
N ALA A 103 3.99 -14.96 4.40
CA ALA A 103 4.54 -14.58 3.11
C ALA A 103 3.92 -15.36 1.93
N CYS A 104 3.17 -16.43 2.20
CA CYS A 104 2.51 -17.27 1.19
C CYS A 104 1.08 -16.85 0.87
N THR A 105 0.61 -15.74 1.45
CA THR A 105 -0.69 -15.16 1.14
C THR A 105 -0.54 -13.71 0.70
N ILE A 106 -1.36 -13.31 -0.29
CA ILE A 106 -1.58 -11.89 -0.54
C ILE A 106 -2.70 -11.43 0.39
N ASP A 107 -2.35 -10.51 1.26
CA ASP A 107 -3.28 -9.86 2.19
C ASP A 107 -4.14 -8.85 1.43
N ARG A 108 -5.41 -9.21 1.21
CA ARG A 108 -6.37 -8.33 0.53
C ARG A 108 -7.50 -7.98 1.47
N CYS A 109 -7.73 -6.67 1.61
CA CYS A 109 -8.98 -6.20 2.16
C CYS A 109 -10.08 -6.32 1.08
N ASP A 110 -11.18 -7.00 1.40
CA ASP A 110 -12.39 -6.99 0.58
C ASP A 110 -13.11 -5.65 0.81
N PRO A 111 -13.23 -4.79 -0.22
CA PRO A 111 -13.82 -3.45 -0.06
C PRO A 111 -15.35 -3.48 0.07
N VAL A 112 -16.01 -4.61 -0.19
CA VAL A 112 -17.47 -4.77 -0.10
C VAL A 112 -17.84 -5.54 1.16
N ALA A 113 -17.11 -6.60 1.47
CA ALA A 113 -17.35 -7.39 2.67
C ALA A 113 -16.68 -6.80 3.92
N HIS A 114 -15.80 -5.81 3.77
CA HIS A 114 -15.07 -5.16 4.85
C HIS A 114 -14.30 -6.17 5.74
N THR A 115 -13.77 -7.22 5.10
CA THR A 115 -13.05 -8.32 5.76
C THR A 115 -11.66 -8.50 5.15
N CYS A 116 -10.73 -8.95 5.98
CA CYS A 116 -9.41 -9.36 5.55
C CYS A 116 -9.51 -10.75 4.90
N VAL A 117 -8.95 -10.88 3.70
CA VAL A 117 -8.91 -12.12 2.92
C VAL A 117 -7.45 -12.40 2.56
N ASN A 118 -6.95 -13.52 3.07
CA ASN A 118 -5.60 -13.98 2.80
C ASN A 118 -5.68 -15.00 1.66
N ILE A 119 -5.37 -14.52 0.46
CA ILE A 119 -5.46 -15.35 -0.74
C ILE A 119 -4.12 -16.05 -0.92
N ALA A 120 -4.12 -17.38 -0.90
CA ALA A 120 -2.93 -18.18 -1.16
C ALA A 120 -2.32 -17.79 -2.51
N SER A 121 -1.18 -17.11 -2.45
CA SER A 121 -0.48 -16.59 -3.62
C SER A 121 0.91 -16.14 -3.18
N CYS A 122 1.91 -16.58 -3.93
CA CYS A 122 3.33 -16.33 -3.68
C CYS A 122 3.93 -15.39 -4.77
N GLU A 123 3.11 -14.75 -5.62
CA GLU A 123 3.62 -13.94 -6.74
C GLU A 123 4.06 -12.53 -6.34
N GLU A 124 5.34 -12.33 -6.03
CA GLU A 124 5.93 -11.02 -5.70
C GLU A 124 6.49 -10.26 -6.93
N GLY A 125 5.99 -10.57 -8.12
CA GLY A 125 6.08 -9.65 -9.26
C GLY A 125 7.37 -9.68 -10.07
N VAL A 126 8.15 -10.77 -10.01
CA VAL A 126 9.24 -11.02 -10.98
C VAL A 126 8.78 -12.07 -12.00
N SER A 127 8.55 -11.65 -13.25
CA SER A 127 7.86 -12.45 -14.26
C SER A 127 8.58 -13.74 -14.73
N CYS A 128 9.79 -14.00 -14.25
CA CYS A 128 10.60 -15.17 -14.63
C CYS A 128 10.98 -16.07 -13.46
N THR A 129 10.51 -15.77 -12.26
CA THR A 129 10.66 -16.68 -11.13
C THR A 129 9.49 -17.64 -11.10
N VAL A 130 9.77 -18.89 -10.72
CA VAL A 130 8.74 -19.83 -10.30
C VAL A 130 8.55 -19.64 -8.81
N ASP A 131 7.41 -19.07 -8.45
CA ASP A 131 7.11 -18.71 -7.07
C ASP A 131 6.37 -19.88 -6.42
N SER A 132 6.89 -20.34 -5.29
CA SER A 132 6.36 -21.52 -4.60
C SER A 132 6.39 -21.34 -3.10
N CYS A 133 5.28 -21.70 -2.48
CA CYS A 133 5.12 -21.62 -1.04
C CYS A 133 5.71 -22.90 -0.42
N VAL A 134 6.87 -22.79 0.23
CA VAL A 134 7.59 -23.91 0.85
C VAL A 134 7.72 -23.64 2.35
N ALA A 135 7.07 -24.48 3.17
CA ALA A 135 7.12 -24.40 4.63
C ALA A 135 6.72 -23.04 5.25
N GLY A 136 5.77 -22.33 4.63
CA GLY A 136 5.28 -21.02 5.09
C GLY A 136 6.21 -19.85 4.74
N ALA A 137 7.15 -20.07 3.82
CA ALA A 137 7.95 -19.03 3.21
C ALA A 137 7.70 -19.01 1.69
N CYS A 138 7.60 -17.81 1.13
CA CYS A 138 7.59 -17.63 -0.31
C CYS A 138 9.01 -17.81 -0.85
N GLU A 139 9.25 -18.91 -1.57
CA GLU A 139 10.49 -19.13 -2.29
C GLU A 139 10.31 -18.73 -3.77
N HIS A 140 11.22 -17.88 -4.26
CA HIS A 140 11.26 -17.42 -5.64
C HIS A 140 12.47 -18.05 -6.31
N VAL A 141 12.26 -19.02 -7.19
CA VAL A 141 13.35 -19.72 -7.87
C VAL A 141 13.46 -19.18 -9.30
N PRO A 142 14.58 -18.54 -9.69
CA PRO A 142 14.79 -18.11 -11.06
C PRO A 142 14.71 -19.28 -12.05
N ASP A 143 13.96 -19.09 -13.14
CA ASP A 143 13.90 -20.02 -14.25
C ASP A 143 14.22 -19.28 -15.56
N ASP A 144 15.45 -19.48 -16.04
CA ASP A 144 15.95 -18.88 -17.29
C ASP A 144 15.08 -19.26 -18.50
N ALA A 145 14.41 -20.43 -18.48
CA ALA A 145 13.52 -20.84 -19.56
C ALA A 145 12.27 -19.96 -19.69
N LEU A 146 11.90 -19.23 -18.64
CA LEU A 146 10.82 -18.23 -18.67
C LEU A 146 11.28 -16.88 -19.23
N CYS A 147 12.58 -16.68 -19.42
CA CYS A 147 13.16 -15.47 -20.01
C CYS A 147 13.51 -15.58 -21.49
N ASP A 148 13.25 -16.73 -22.13
CA ASP A 148 13.55 -16.95 -23.53
C ASP A 148 12.85 -15.90 -24.43
N ASP A 149 13.63 -14.97 -24.99
CA ASP A 149 13.14 -13.92 -25.90
C ASP A 149 13.09 -14.39 -27.36
N ARG A 150 13.42 -15.67 -27.59
CA ARG A 150 13.51 -16.37 -28.88
C ARG A 150 14.61 -15.85 -29.79
N ASN A 151 15.63 -15.22 -29.23
CA ASN A 151 16.84 -14.86 -29.95
C ASN A 151 18.02 -15.71 -29.47
N ASP A 152 18.45 -16.66 -30.28
CA ASP A 152 19.63 -17.51 -30.01
C ASP A 152 20.92 -16.73 -29.71
N CYS A 153 20.95 -15.43 -30.05
CA CYS A 153 22.08 -14.54 -29.79
C CYS A 153 21.95 -13.70 -28.53
N THR A 154 20.98 -14.00 -27.67
CA THR A 154 20.93 -13.48 -26.30
C THR A 154 21.11 -14.61 -25.30
N ASP A 155 21.80 -14.27 -24.21
CA ASP A 155 21.86 -15.09 -23.02
C ASP A 155 20.73 -14.60 -22.11
N ASP A 156 19.66 -15.39 -22.06
CA ASP A 156 18.41 -15.05 -21.40
C ASP A 156 18.44 -15.58 -19.98
N ILE A 157 18.81 -14.71 -19.04
CA ILE A 157 19.00 -15.07 -17.64
C ILE A 157 17.90 -14.43 -16.81
N CYS A 158 17.24 -15.24 -15.99
CA CYS A 158 16.35 -14.74 -14.97
C CYS A 158 17.15 -14.25 -13.76
N ASN A 159 17.06 -12.96 -13.46
CA ASN A 159 17.54 -12.40 -12.21
C ASN A 159 16.39 -12.30 -11.21
N ALA A 160 16.55 -12.93 -10.04
CA ALA A 160 15.54 -12.97 -8.97
C ALA A 160 15.09 -11.58 -8.44
N THR A 161 15.83 -10.51 -8.72
CA THR A 161 15.53 -9.16 -8.22
C THR A 161 15.15 -8.19 -9.35
N THR A 162 15.77 -8.31 -10.51
CA THR A 162 15.58 -7.36 -11.62
C THR A 162 14.71 -7.90 -12.76
N GLY A 163 14.33 -9.18 -12.73
CA GLY A 163 13.60 -9.86 -13.81
C GLY A 163 14.51 -10.31 -14.94
N CYS A 164 13.92 -10.57 -16.10
CA CYS A 164 14.66 -11.08 -17.26
C CYS A 164 15.73 -10.11 -17.75
N VAL A 165 16.92 -10.65 -17.95
CA VAL A 165 18.05 -9.96 -18.55
C VAL A 165 18.46 -10.74 -19.78
N HIS A 166 18.36 -10.11 -20.95
CA HIS A 166 18.75 -10.69 -22.24
C HIS A 166 20.09 -10.08 -22.67
N ALA A 167 21.20 -10.77 -22.38
CA ALA A 167 22.54 -10.26 -22.64
C ALA A 167 23.02 -10.62 -24.05
N SER A 168 23.43 -9.63 -24.85
CA SER A 168 23.87 -9.85 -26.23
C SER A 168 25.13 -10.71 -26.32
N LEU A 169 25.04 -11.83 -27.04
CA LEU A 169 26.16 -12.72 -27.32
C LEU A 169 26.95 -12.27 -28.58
N SER A 170 28.24 -12.62 -28.59
CA SER A 170 29.15 -12.46 -29.73
C SER A 170 30.01 -13.71 -29.87
N GLY A 171 29.85 -14.43 -30.99
CA GLY A 171 30.30 -15.81 -31.14
C GLY A 171 29.21 -16.83 -30.73
N GLY A 172 29.40 -18.09 -31.11
CA GLY A 172 28.36 -19.12 -31.00
C GLY A 172 27.55 -19.26 -32.28
N SER A 173 26.99 -20.44 -32.50
CA SER A 173 26.09 -20.72 -33.62
C SER A 173 24.67 -20.30 -33.27
N CYS A 174 23.96 -19.68 -34.21
CA CYS A 174 22.56 -19.32 -34.08
C CYS A 174 21.77 -19.82 -35.29
N GLU A 175 20.47 -20.09 -35.10
CA GLU A 175 19.53 -20.30 -36.19
C GLU A 175 19.00 -18.94 -36.68
N ASP A 176 18.91 -18.78 -38.00
CA ASP A 176 18.38 -17.57 -38.66
C ASP A 176 16.87 -17.67 -38.93
N GLY A 177 16.21 -18.70 -38.38
CA GLY A 177 14.78 -18.97 -38.56
C GLY A 177 14.41 -19.48 -39.97
N ASP A 178 15.38 -19.84 -40.82
CA ASP A 178 15.16 -20.50 -42.11
C ASP A 178 15.52 -21.98 -42.02
N TYR A 179 14.55 -22.85 -42.33
CA TYR A 179 14.73 -24.31 -42.38
C TYR A 179 15.78 -24.76 -43.43
N CYS A 180 16.19 -23.86 -44.34
CA CYS A 180 17.04 -24.16 -45.49
C CYS A 180 18.52 -23.76 -45.33
N THR A 181 18.92 -23.10 -44.23
CA THR A 181 20.29 -22.64 -43.96
C THR A 181 20.80 -23.26 -42.66
N VAL A 182 22.11 -23.54 -42.58
CA VAL A 182 22.74 -24.11 -41.38
C VAL A 182 23.76 -23.12 -40.86
N THR A 183 23.43 -22.51 -39.72
CA THR A 183 24.29 -21.72 -38.82
C THR A 183 24.71 -20.33 -39.29
N GLY A 184 24.28 -19.33 -38.52
CA GLY A 184 24.91 -18.01 -38.43
C GLY A 184 25.85 -17.93 -37.23
N THR A 185 26.55 -16.80 -37.09
CA THR A 185 27.34 -16.47 -35.90
C THR A 185 26.76 -15.25 -35.22
N CYS A 186 26.64 -15.28 -33.89
CA CYS A 186 26.17 -14.12 -33.15
C CYS A 186 27.17 -12.97 -33.20
N SER A 187 26.69 -11.76 -33.48
CA SER A 187 27.47 -10.53 -33.45
C SER A 187 26.63 -9.41 -32.85
N GLN A 188 27.01 -8.93 -31.66
CA GLN A 188 26.27 -7.90 -30.92
C GLN A 188 24.78 -8.23 -30.74
N GLY A 189 24.47 -9.47 -30.33
CA GLY A 189 23.10 -9.87 -30.03
C GLY A 189 22.22 -10.17 -31.25
N LYS A 190 22.82 -10.21 -32.45
CA LYS A 190 22.13 -10.53 -33.70
C LYS A 190 22.79 -11.70 -34.38
N CYS A 191 21.96 -12.60 -34.93
CA CYS A 191 22.46 -13.67 -35.76
C CYS A 191 22.94 -13.12 -37.11
N SER A 192 24.25 -13.22 -37.37
CA SER A 192 24.83 -12.92 -38.68
C SER A 192 24.92 -14.22 -39.47
N ALA A 193 24.09 -14.39 -40.49
CA ALA A 193 24.18 -15.54 -41.39
C ALA A 193 25.59 -15.64 -41.99
N THR A 194 26.24 -16.80 -41.80
CA THR A 194 27.54 -17.08 -42.41
C THR A 194 27.43 -17.67 -43.82
N ASP A 195 26.23 -18.08 -44.21
CA ASP A 195 25.93 -18.54 -45.58
C ASP A 195 25.15 -17.47 -46.36
N ALA A 196 25.85 -16.80 -47.28
CA ALA A 196 25.25 -15.93 -48.29
C ALA A 196 24.76 -16.73 -49.53
N SER A 197 24.53 -18.03 -49.41
CA SER A 197 24.14 -18.86 -50.55
C SER A 197 23.15 -19.92 -50.16
N ARG A 198 21.98 -19.92 -50.83
CA ARG A 198 21.12 -21.09 -50.95
C ARG A 198 21.99 -22.25 -51.41
N THR A 199 22.28 -23.20 -50.53
CA THR A 199 22.82 -24.48 -50.99
C THR A 199 21.75 -25.12 -51.87
N GLU A 200 22.03 -25.28 -53.17
CA GLU A 200 21.19 -25.97 -54.15
C GLU A 200 21.00 -27.49 -53.86
N LYS A 201 21.08 -27.91 -52.60
CA LYS A 201 21.06 -29.31 -52.18
C LYS A 201 19.88 -29.72 -51.31
N ASN A 202 18.80 -28.95 -51.29
CA ASN A 202 17.47 -29.49 -51.02
C ASN A 202 16.46 -28.89 -52.00
N ARG A 203 16.41 -29.50 -53.19
CA ARG A 203 15.16 -29.54 -53.95
C ARG A 203 14.15 -30.35 -53.14
N ILE A 204 13.01 -29.76 -52.83
CA ILE A 204 11.74 -30.50 -52.87
C ILE A 204 11.34 -30.57 -54.35
#